data_AF-A0A0Q7ANS6-F1
#
_entry.id   AF-A0A0Q7ANS6-F1
#
_cell.length_a   1.000
_cell.length_b   1.000
_cell.length_c   1.000
_cell.angle_alpha   90.00
_cell.angle_beta   90.00
_cell.angle_gamma   90.00
#
_symmetry.space_group_name_H-M   'P 1'
#
loop_
_entity.id
_entity.type
_entity.pdbx_description
1 polymer ?
#
loop_
_entity_poly.entity_id
_entity_poly.type
_entity_poly.pdbx_seq_one_letter_code
_entity_poly.pdbx_strand_id
1 'polypeptide(L)'
;MAKRLINHRASLLLAIVASAALLTACGGDKSDKASQTAAKVNKEEITVHQINFVLQRQPGLKPEQAETASRQVLERLVDQELAVQKAQEQKLDRDPRVVQQIEAAKREIIARAYAERVGESVSKPSNDEIAKYYNDKPGLFKDRRIYSLQELQIEAKPEQFETIRAKLAAAKNLNEFAEYLKSAEMRFNGNQAVRAAEQLPLASLDAISKMKDGDSMISQNPNGLTVLFLVGSRSQPVDEVRARPAIEAFLLNQRKAEAVQKDIKALRDTSKIEYVGKFAEPAPAAAAATPTTPAPLAPAASEVPVSTAPVAPAPAASGLDPASISKGMGLK
;
A
#
# COMPACT_ATOMS: atom_id res chain seq x y z
N MET A 1 -9.12 37.45 -83.50
CA MET A 1 -8.32 36.27 -83.88
C MET A 1 -8.01 35.44 -82.63
N ALA A 2 -8.44 34.17 -82.65
CA ALA A 2 -8.01 33.00 -81.89
C ALA A 2 -7.75 33.08 -80.35
N LYS A 3 -8.72 32.57 -79.58
CA LYS A 3 -8.48 31.92 -78.27
C LYS A 3 -7.64 30.65 -78.49
N ARG A 4 -6.46 30.54 -77.87
CA ARG A 4 -5.78 29.24 -77.67
C ARG A 4 -6.19 28.68 -76.30
N LEU A 5 -7.00 27.63 -76.30
CA LEU A 5 -7.21 26.79 -75.13
C LEU A 5 -5.93 26.02 -74.85
N ILE A 6 -5.34 26.22 -73.67
CA ILE A 6 -4.22 25.43 -73.17
C ILE A 6 -4.81 24.18 -72.50
N ASN A 7 -4.51 23.02 -73.08
CA ASN A 7 -4.97 21.71 -72.62
C ASN A 7 -4.26 21.29 -71.31
N HIS A 8 -4.83 21.66 -70.16
CA HIS A 8 -4.32 21.27 -68.83
C HIS A 8 -4.35 19.76 -68.55
N ARG A 9 -5.02 18.95 -69.40
CA ARG A 9 -5.13 17.49 -69.21
C ARG A 9 -3.88 16.73 -69.68
N ALA A 10 -3.05 17.31 -70.54
CA ALA A 10 -1.79 16.70 -70.99
C ALA A 10 -0.63 16.92 -70.01
N SER A 11 -0.64 18.05 -69.28
CA SER A 11 0.39 18.37 -68.28
C SER A 11 0.22 17.61 -66.97
N LEU A 12 -0.99 17.12 -66.66
CA LEU A 12 -1.25 16.36 -65.43
C LEU A 12 -0.85 14.87 -65.54
N LEU A 13 -0.83 14.31 -66.76
CA LEU A 13 -0.48 12.90 -66.99
C LEU A 13 1.04 12.67 -67.05
N LEU A 14 1.84 13.70 -67.38
CA LEU A 14 3.30 13.61 -67.40
C LEU A 14 3.93 13.73 -65.99
N ALA A 15 3.22 14.31 -65.03
CA ALA A 15 3.66 14.41 -63.63
C ALA A 15 3.44 13.12 -62.81
N ILE A 16 2.54 12.23 -63.26
CA ILE A 16 2.22 10.98 -62.54
C ILE A 16 3.16 9.84 -62.94
N VAL A 17 3.74 9.86 -64.14
CA VAL A 17 4.67 8.82 -64.62
C VAL A 17 6.11 9.05 -64.15
N ALA A 18 6.51 10.29 -63.84
CA ALA A 18 7.84 10.61 -63.29
C ALA A 18 8.00 10.28 -61.79
N SER A 19 6.88 10.02 -61.08
CA SER A 19 6.89 9.70 -59.64
C SER A 19 7.07 8.21 -59.35
N ALA A 20 7.03 7.35 -60.38
CA ALA A 20 7.09 5.89 -60.24
C ALA A 20 8.50 5.28 -60.45
N ALA A 21 9.53 6.10 -60.70
CA ALA A 21 10.89 5.62 -60.99
C ALA A 21 11.91 5.78 -59.83
N LEU A 22 11.49 6.22 -58.64
CA LEU A 22 12.39 6.42 -57.48
C LEU A 22 12.36 5.29 -56.44
N LEU A 23 11.70 4.14 -56.72
CA LEU A 23 11.56 3.02 -55.77
C LEU A 23 12.55 1.86 -55.98
N THR A 24 13.64 2.06 -56.72
CA THR A 24 14.69 1.03 -56.86
C THR A 24 16.09 1.60 -56.62
N ALA A 25 16.32 2.09 -55.41
CA ALA A 25 17.67 2.22 -54.84
C ALA A 25 17.75 1.34 -53.59
N CYS A 26 18.20 0.12 -53.82
CA CYS A 26 18.49 -0.90 -52.83
C CYS A 26 19.88 -0.62 -52.20
N GLY A 27 20.05 -0.97 -50.92
CA GLY A 27 21.35 -1.33 -50.36
C GLY A 27 21.95 -0.35 -49.35
N GLY A 28 21.64 -0.55 -48.07
CA GLY A 28 22.34 0.05 -46.93
C GLY A 28 22.03 -0.73 -45.65
N ASP A 29 23.06 -1.36 -45.10
CA ASP A 29 23.06 -2.37 -44.04
C ASP A 29 22.29 -2.08 -42.74
N LYS A 30 21.74 -3.18 -42.19
CA LYS A 30 21.62 -3.57 -40.77
C LYS A 30 21.67 -2.47 -39.71
N SER A 31 20.49 -2.15 -39.17
CA SER A 31 20.12 -2.41 -37.76
C SER A 31 21.21 -2.37 -36.66
N ASP A 32 21.92 -1.27 -36.48
CA ASP A 32 22.77 -1.02 -35.28
C ASP A 32 22.09 -0.12 -34.22
N LYS A 33 20.75 -0.07 -34.18
CA LYS A 33 19.98 0.75 -33.20
C LYS A 33 18.79 0.04 -32.55
N ALA A 34 18.83 -1.29 -32.42
CA ALA A 34 18.07 -2.00 -31.38
C ALA A 34 18.87 -1.83 -30.08
N SER A 35 18.56 -0.80 -29.29
CA SER A 35 19.33 -0.47 -28.09
C SER A 35 19.15 -1.56 -27.02
N GLN A 36 20.00 -2.57 -27.16
CA GLN A 36 20.30 -3.68 -26.27
C GLN A 36 19.21 -4.72 -26.09
N THR A 37 18.95 -5.51 -27.13
CA THR A 37 18.22 -6.78 -27.03
C THR A 37 19.03 -7.78 -26.19
N ALA A 38 18.44 -8.30 -25.13
CA ALA A 38 19.04 -9.27 -24.21
C ALA A 38 18.66 -10.72 -24.55
N ALA A 39 17.45 -10.95 -25.06
CA ALA A 39 17.01 -12.24 -25.59
C ALA A 39 15.93 -12.05 -26.67
N LYS A 40 15.79 -13.03 -27.57
CA LYS A 40 14.68 -13.11 -28.53
C LYS A 40 13.83 -14.33 -28.21
N VAL A 41 12.53 -14.11 -28.03
CA VAL A 41 11.54 -15.17 -27.74
C VAL A 41 10.56 -15.22 -28.90
N ASN A 42 10.78 -16.15 -29.82
CA ASN A 42 10.09 -16.22 -31.11
C ASN A 42 10.24 -14.92 -31.93
N LYS A 43 9.18 -14.12 -32.02
CA LYS A 43 9.16 -12.86 -32.78
C LYS A 43 9.34 -11.62 -31.88
N GLU A 44 9.33 -11.79 -30.57
CA GLU A 44 9.42 -10.70 -29.59
C GLU A 44 10.83 -10.60 -29.00
N GLU A 45 11.21 -9.38 -28.63
CA GLU A 45 12.54 -9.06 -28.09
C GLU A 45 12.45 -8.58 -26.64
N ILE A 46 13.21 -9.24 -25.75
CA ILE A 46 13.42 -8.79 -24.37
C ILE A 46 14.64 -7.89 -24.36
N THR A 47 14.51 -6.68 -23.82
CA THR A 47 15.59 -5.66 -23.84
C THR A 47 16.25 -5.50 -22.47
N VAL A 48 17.50 -5.01 -22.47
CA VAL A 48 18.23 -4.65 -21.26
C VAL A 48 17.49 -3.59 -20.44
N HIS A 49 16.73 -2.71 -21.08
CA HIS A 49 15.88 -1.75 -20.37
C HIS A 49 14.80 -2.41 -19.51
N GLN A 50 14.17 -3.49 -20.01
CA GLN A 50 13.17 -4.24 -19.25
C GLN A 50 13.82 -4.95 -18.05
N ILE A 51 15.00 -5.55 -18.24
CA ILE A 51 15.78 -6.15 -17.14
C ILE A 51 16.09 -5.10 -16.07
N ASN A 52 16.64 -3.94 -16.49
CA ASN A 52 16.99 -2.86 -15.57
C ASN A 52 15.76 -2.30 -14.84
N PHE A 53 14.62 -2.18 -15.51
CA PHE A 53 13.38 -1.72 -14.88
C PHE A 53 12.92 -2.66 -13.75
N VAL A 54 13.07 -3.97 -13.93
CA VAL A 54 12.77 -4.96 -12.89
C VAL A 54 13.81 -4.87 -11.76
N LEU A 55 15.10 -4.78 -12.09
CA LEU A 55 16.18 -4.69 -11.11
C LEU A 55 16.07 -3.44 -10.23
N GLN A 56 15.66 -2.30 -10.79
CA GLN A 56 15.43 -1.06 -10.03
C GLN A 56 14.38 -1.19 -8.94
N ARG A 57 13.47 -2.17 -9.05
CA ARG A 57 12.44 -2.45 -8.03
C ARG A 57 12.94 -3.37 -6.92
N GLN A 58 14.14 -3.94 -7.03
CA GLN A 58 14.75 -4.78 -6.00
C GLN A 58 15.66 -3.93 -5.09
N PRO A 59 15.24 -3.63 -3.84
CA PRO A 59 16.07 -2.85 -2.93
C PRO A 59 17.28 -3.67 -2.45
N GLY A 60 18.43 -3.00 -2.32
CA GLY A 60 19.62 -3.57 -1.67
C GLY A 60 20.47 -4.53 -2.52
N LEU A 61 20.31 -4.52 -3.84
CA LEU A 61 21.16 -5.30 -4.74
C LEU A 61 22.61 -4.81 -4.70
N LYS A 62 23.54 -5.69 -4.32
CA LYS A 62 24.97 -5.36 -4.31
C LYS A 62 25.55 -5.42 -5.73
N PRO A 63 26.55 -4.58 -6.08
CA PRO A 63 27.17 -4.59 -7.40
C PRO A 63 27.69 -5.97 -7.83
N GLU A 64 28.22 -6.74 -6.88
CA GLU A 64 28.79 -8.08 -7.13
C GLU A 64 27.70 -9.12 -7.47
N GLN A 65 26.45 -8.86 -7.11
CA GLN A 65 25.30 -9.74 -7.38
C GLN A 65 24.52 -9.30 -8.62
N ALA A 66 24.84 -8.13 -9.18
CA ALA A 66 24.06 -7.51 -10.25
C ALA A 66 24.02 -8.37 -11.52
N GLU A 67 25.12 -9.02 -11.90
CA GLU A 67 25.17 -9.86 -13.09
C GLU A 67 24.30 -11.12 -12.93
N THR A 68 24.46 -11.84 -11.81
CA THR A 68 23.65 -13.04 -11.51
C THR A 68 22.16 -12.69 -11.42
N ALA A 69 21.81 -11.59 -10.75
CA ALA A 69 20.43 -11.12 -10.66
C ALA A 69 19.87 -10.72 -12.04
N SER A 70 20.67 -10.09 -12.89
CA SER A 70 20.27 -9.73 -14.27
C SER A 70 19.93 -10.98 -15.08
N ARG A 71 20.73 -12.04 -14.99
CA ARG A 71 20.46 -13.32 -15.67
C ARG A 71 19.17 -13.97 -15.16
N GLN A 72 18.96 -14.01 -13.85
CA GLN A 72 17.72 -14.55 -13.27
C GLN A 72 16.48 -13.74 -13.69
N VAL A 73 16.59 -12.41 -13.74
CA VAL A 73 15.52 -11.54 -14.23
C VAL A 73 15.24 -11.81 -15.71
N LEU A 74 16.28 -11.99 -16.52
CA LEU A 74 16.12 -12.32 -17.94
C LEU A 74 15.36 -13.64 -18.13
N GLU A 75 15.76 -14.73 -17.46
CA GLU A 75 15.06 -16.02 -17.57
C GLU A 75 13.60 -15.90 -17.15
N ARG A 76 13.30 -15.17 -16.07
CA ARG A 76 11.90 -14.93 -15.65
C ARG A 76 11.11 -14.12 -16.69
N LEU A 77 11.75 -13.15 -17.36
CA LEU A 77 11.12 -12.39 -18.44
C LEU A 77 10.86 -13.28 -19.66
N VAL A 78 11.76 -14.22 -19.96
CA VAL A 78 11.56 -15.23 -21.03
C VAL A 78 10.36 -16.12 -20.72
N ASP A 79 10.28 -16.68 -19.51
CA ASP A 79 9.15 -17.51 -19.09
C ASP A 79 7.82 -16.74 -19.14
N GLN A 80 7.84 -15.49 -18.66
CA GLN A 80 6.67 -14.62 -18.70
C GLN A 80 6.24 -14.34 -20.15
N GLU A 81 7.18 -14.08 -21.05
CA GLU A 81 6.90 -13.83 -22.47
C GLU A 81 6.31 -15.07 -23.15
N LEU A 82 6.86 -16.26 -22.91
CA LEU A 82 6.31 -17.53 -23.41
C LEU A 82 4.86 -17.74 -22.92
N ALA A 83 4.59 -17.45 -21.65
CA ALA A 83 3.25 -17.55 -21.09
C ALA A 83 2.28 -16.53 -21.72
N VAL A 84 2.71 -15.29 -21.95
CA VAL A 84 1.91 -14.25 -22.62
C VAL A 84 1.58 -14.65 -24.06
N GLN A 85 2.55 -15.16 -24.82
CA GLN A 85 2.32 -15.66 -26.18
C GLN A 85 1.29 -16.78 -26.17
N LYS A 86 1.40 -17.73 -25.24
CA LYS A 86 0.43 -18.81 -25.11
C LYS A 86 -0.97 -18.31 -24.73
N ALA A 87 -1.04 -17.32 -23.84
CA ALA A 87 -2.28 -16.68 -23.44
C ALA A 87 -2.96 -15.94 -24.61
N GLN A 88 -2.19 -15.30 -25.49
CA GLN A 88 -2.70 -14.64 -26.69
C GLN A 88 -3.23 -15.64 -27.73
N GLU A 89 -2.54 -16.77 -27.94
CA GLU A 89 -3.06 -17.86 -28.79
C GLU A 89 -4.41 -18.37 -28.29
N GLN A 90 -4.55 -18.47 -26.97
CA GLN A 90 -5.78 -18.88 -26.29
C GLN A 90 -6.79 -17.74 -26.13
N LYS A 91 -6.46 -16.53 -26.57
CA LYS A 91 -7.28 -15.32 -26.47
C LYS A 91 -7.66 -14.94 -25.03
N LEU A 92 -6.85 -15.33 -24.04
CA LEU A 92 -7.07 -14.98 -22.64
C LEU A 92 -6.91 -13.47 -22.39
N ASP A 93 -6.09 -12.80 -23.20
CA ASP A 93 -5.96 -11.33 -23.22
C ASP A 93 -7.26 -10.61 -23.62
N ARG A 94 -8.19 -11.32 -24.25
CA ARG A 94 -9.51 -10.82 -24.66
C ARG A 94 -10.64 -11.28 -23.73
N ASP A 95 -10.34 -12.11 -22.72
CA ASP A 95 -11.33 -12.50 -21.73
C ASP A 95 -11.83 -11.24 -20.99
N PRO A 96 -13.16 -11.04 -20.85
CA PRO A 96 -13.71 -9.86 -20.19
C PRO A 96 -13.14 -9.61 -18.78
N ARG A 97 -12.85 -10.68 -18.01
CA ARG A 97 -12.28 -10.57 -16.66
C ARG A 97 -10.84 -10.09 -16.69
N VAL A 98 -10.06 -10.49 -17.70
CA VAL A 98 -8.66 -10.06 -17.87
C VAL A 98 -8.61 -8.62 -18.36
N VAL A 99 -9.40 -8.27 -19.37
CA VAL A 99 -9.49 -6.88 -19.89
C VAL A 99 -9.92 -5.91 -18.79
N GLN A 100 -10.90 -6.28 -17.97
CA GLN A 100 -11.33 -5.45 -16.85
C GLN A 100 -10.20 -5.20 -15.84
N GLN A 101 -9.41 -6.23 -15.52
CA GLN A 101 -8.28 -6.08 -14.61
C GLN A 101 -7.17 -5.20 -15.20
N ILE A 102 -6.87 -5.35 -16.49
CA ILE A 102 -5.89 -4.51 -17.19
C ILE A 102 -6.32 -3.05 -17.18
N GLU A 103 -7.57 -2.74 -17.54
CA GLU A 103 -8.06 -1.36 -17.57
C GLU A 103 -8.16 -0.75 -16.16
N ALA A 104 -8.50 -1.55 -15.14
CA ALA A 104 -8.44 -1.10 -13.75
C ALA A 104 -7.00 -0.76 -13.32
N ALA A 105 -6.04 -1.64 -13.58
CA ALA A 105 -4.63 -1.42 -13.25
C ALA A 105 -4.04 -0.22 -14.00
N LYS A 106 -4.33 -0.09 -15.29
CA LYS A 106 -3.92 1.05 -16.12
C LYS A 106 -4.45 2.38 -15.55
N ARG A 107 -5.74 2.42 -15.16
CA ARG A 107 -6.33 3.61 -14.54
C ARG A 107 -5.63 3.97 -13.23
N GLU A 108 -5.36 2.98 -12.38
CA GLU A 108 -4.67 3.19 -11.11
C GLU A 108 -3.25 3.73 -11.32
N ILE A 109 -2.48 3.11 -12.23
CA ILE A 109 -1.10 3.52 -12.54
C ILE A 109 -1.07 4.97 -13.03
N ILE A 110 -1.95 5.33 -13.97
CA ILE A 110 -2.02 6.69 -14.52
C ILE A 110 -2.41 7.70 -13.43
N ALA A 111 -3.43 7.38 -12.62
CA ALA A 111 -3.87 8.26 -11.53
C ALA A 111 -2.76 8.48 -10.48
N ARG A 112 -2.02 7.41 -10.13
CA ARG A 112 -0.87 7.48 -9.22
C ARG A 112 0.25 8.34 -9.80
N ALA A 113 0.61 8.13 -11.07
CA ALA A 113 1.63 8.92 -11.76
C ALA A 113 1.26 10.42 -11.79
N TYR A 114 -0.02 10.74 -11.98
CA TYR A 114 -0.51 12.12 -11.89
C TYR A 114 -0.33 12.70 -10.47
N ALA A 115 -0.69 11.95 -9.41
CA ALA A 115 -0.50 12.39 -8.04
C ALA A 115 0.98 12.60 -7.68
N GLU A 116 1.87 11.71 -8.14
CA GLU A 116 3.32 11.86 -8.01
C GLU A 116 3.80 13.15 -8.70
N ARG A 117 3.34 13.40 -9.93
CA ARG A 117 3.68 14.60 -10.71
C ARG A 117 3.25 15.89 -10.01
N VAL A 118 2.07 15.92 -9.41
CA VAL A 118 1.62 17.07 -8.59
C VAL A 118 2.55 17.25 -7.38
N GLY A 119 2.90 16.15 -6.71
CA GLY A 119 3.79 16.15 -5.55
C GLY A 119 5.25 16.55 -5.84
N GLU A 120 5.74 16.42 -7.08
CA GLU A 120 7.08 16.87 -7.48
C GLU A 120 7.24 18.41 -7.42
N SER A 121 6.14 19.15 -7.57
CA SER A 121 6.16 20.62 -7.53
C SER A 121 6.24 21.21 -6.11
N VAL A 122 6.12 20.36 -5.08
CA VAL A 122 6.10 20.77 -3.68
C VAL A 122 7.52 21.08 -3.19
N SER A 123 7.70 22.26 -2.61
CA SER A 123 8.97 22.66 -2.01
C SER A 123 9.28 21.89 -0.73
N LYS A 124 10.58 21.66 -0.51
CA LYS A 124 11.08 21.04 0.73
C LYS A 124 10.76 21.90 1.95
N PRO A 125 10.53 21.30 3.13
CA PRO A 125 10.41 22.03 4.39
C PRO A 125 11.65 22.85 4.70
N SER A 126 11.46 24.07 5.17
CA SER A 126 12.53 24.92 5.68
C SER A 126 12.99 24.44 7.06
N ASN A 127 14.19 24.86 7.48
CA ASN A 127 14.72 24.53 8.80
C ASN A 127 13.81 25.06 9.92
N ASP A 128 13.24 26.26 9.75
CA ASP A 128 12.34 26.87 10.74
C ASP A 128 11.05 26.05 10.92
N GLU A 129 10.51 25.49 9.84
CA GLU A 129 9.33 24.63 9.89
C GLU A 129 9.62 23.29 10.58
N ILE A 130 10.82 22.74 10.36
CA ILE A 130 11.26 21.52 11.05
C ILE A 130 11.44 21.79 12.55
N ALA A 131 12.13 22.87 12.91
CA ALA A 131 12.31 23.28 14.30
C ALA A 131 10.96 23.56 14.97
N LYS A 132 10.03 24.23 14.28
CA LYS A 132 8.68 24.45 14.76
C LYS A 132 7.96 23.14 15.04
N TYR A 133 7.97 22.20 14.10
CA TYR A 133 7.32 20.90 14.29
C TYR A 133 7.90 20.12 15.47
N TYR A 134 9.23 20.12 15.63
CA TYR A 134 9.91 19.51 16.77
C TYR A 134 9.46 20.09 18.11
N ASN A 135 9.31 21.43 18.18
CA ASN A 135 8.88 22.12 19.39
C ASN A 135 7.38 21.98 19.68
N ASP A 136 6.54 21.98 18.64
CA ASP A 136 5.08 21.87 18.75
C ASP A 136 4.63 20.44 19.12
N LYS A 137 5.50 19.42 18.93
CA LYS A 137 5.21 18.01 19.20
C LYS A 137 6.19 17.38 20.20
N PRO A 138 6.26 17.88 21.45
CA PRO A 138 7.22 17.39 22.43
C PRO A 138 7.03 15.90 22.74
N GLY A 139 5.80 15.37 22.77
CA GLY A 139 5.52 13.95 23.02
C GLY A 139 6.06 12.98 21.96
N LEU A 140 6.38 13.45 20.75
CA LEU A 140 7.08 12.67 19.73
C LEU A 140 8.60 12.71 19.88
N PHE A 141 9.14 13.72 20.58
CA PHE A 141 10.57 14.03 20.57
C PHE A 141 11.14 14.27 21.97
N LYS A 142 11.04 15.51 22.50
CA LYS A 142 11.64 15.91 23.80
C LYS A 142 11.11 15.10 24.98
N ASP A 143 9.82 14.80 24.95
CA ASP A 143 9.12 14.02 25.98
C ASP A 143 8.75 12.63 25.45
N ARG A 144 9.46 12.15 24.43
CA ARG A 144 9.21 10.84 23.82
C ARG A 144 9.35 9.74 24.86
N ARG A 145 8.29 8.94 24.98
CA ARG A 145 8.24 7.76 25.85
C ARG A 145 8.05 6.49 25.02
N ILE A 146 8.51 5.38 25.58
CA ILE A 146 8.10 4.03 25.19
C ILE A 146 7.00 3.60 26.15
N TYR A 147 5.84 3.24 25.63
CA TYR A 147 4.63 2.92 26.39
C TYR A 147 4.40 1.41 26.41
N SER A 148 4.20 0.85 27.60
CA SER A 148 3.67 -0.50 27.79
C SER A 148 2.17 -0.40 27.97
N LEU A 149 1.43 -0.84 26.95
CA LEU A 149 0.00 -0.64 26.85
C LEU A 149 -0.73 -1.96 26.93
N GLN A 150 -1.88 -1.97 27.59
CA GLN A 150 -2.85 -3.04 27.53
C GLN A 150 -4.18 -2.49 27.01
N GLU A 151 -4.73 -3.11 25.99
CA GLU A 151 -5.98 -2.72 25.35
C GLU A 151 -7.02 -3.81 25.58
N LEU A 152 -8.23 -3.42 25.99
CA LEU A 152 -9.40 -4.28 26.01
C LEU A 152 -10.43 -3.76 25.02
N GLN A 153 -10.89 -4.62 24.13
CA GLN A 153 -12.03 -4.38 23.27
C GLN A 153 -13.22 -5.11 23.88
N ILE A 154 -14.26 -4.36 24.22
CA ILE A 154 -15.43 -4.82 24.96
C ILE A 154 -16.63 -4.69 24.03
N GLU A 155 -17.32 -5.81 23.79
CA GLU A 155 -18.61 -5.80 23.12
C GLU A 155 -19.66 -5.30 24.10
N ALA A 156 -20.26 -4.14 23.79
CA ALA A 156 -21.24 -3.52 24.66
C ALA A 156 -22.25 -2.72 23.85
N LYS A 157 -23.49 -2.69 24.32
CA LYS A 157 -24.52 -1.82 23.76
C LYS A 157 -24.41 -0.41 24.37
N PRO A 158 -24.90 0.64 23.67
CA PRO A 158 -24.80 2.02 24.16
C PRO A 158 -25.35 2.24 25.57
N GLU A 159 -26.38 1.50 25.96
CA GLU A 159 -27.01 1.62 27.28
C GLU A 159 -26.08 1.14 28.42
N GLN A 160 -25.09 0.30 28.11
CA GLN A 160 -24.14 -0.25 29.08
C GLN A 160 -22.93 0.67 29.29
N PHE A 161 -22.71 1.67 28.42
CA PHE A 161 -21.47 2.45 28.39
C PHE A 161 -21.20 3.21 29.69
N GLU A 162 -22.22 3.84 30.27
CA GLU A 162 -22.07 4.58 31.53
C GLU A 162 -21.71 3.66 32.70
N THR A 163 -22.31 2.46 32.73
CA THR A 163 -22.00 1.46 33.78
C THR A 163 -20.56 0.98 33.66
N ILE A 164 -20.11 0.68 32.44
CA ILE A 164 -18.74 0.23 32.17
C ILE A 164 -17.74 1.34 32.52
N ARG A 165 -18.03 2.60 32.19
CA ARG A 165 -17.20 3.75 32.57
C ARG A 165 -17.07 3.91 34.08
N ALA A 166 -18.20 3.82 34.81
CA ALA A 166 -18.19 3.93 36.26
C ALA A 166 -17.37 2.82 36.92
N LYS A 167 -17.46 1.59 36.39
CA LYS A 167 -16.68 0.44 36.89
C LYS A 167 -15.19 0.54 36.54
N LEU A 168 -14.86 1.05 35.36
CA LEU A 168 -13.48 1.35 34.99
C LEU A 168 -12.85 2.38 35.93
N ALA A 169 -13.59 3.46 36.24
CA ALA A 169 -13.11 4.50 37.15
C ALA A 169 -12.92 4.01 38.60
N ALA A 170 -13.66 2.98 39.02
CA ALA A 170 -13.54 2.36 40.33
C ALA A 170 -12.42 1.30 40.40
N ALA A 171 -12.03 0.72 39.26
CA ALA A 171 -11.02 -0.34 39.20
C ALA A 171 -9.61 0.23 39.38
N LYS A 172 -8.80 -0.44 40.19
CA LYS A 172 -7.41 -0.03 40.48
C LYS A 172 -6.42 -0.48 39.41
N ASN A 173 -6.77 -1.51 38.66
CA ASN A 173 -5.94 -2.07 37.60
C ASN A 173 -6.79 -2.85 36.59
N LEU A 174 -6.16 -3.23 35.48
CA LEU A 174 -6.80 -4.00 34.43
C LEU A 174 -7.42 -5.31 34.91
N ASN A 175 -6.76 -6.02 35.82
CA ASN A 175 -7.20 -7.36 36.24
C ASN A 175 -8.53 -7.28 36.99
N GLU A 176 -8.66 -6.32 37.92
CA GLU A 176 -9.92 -6.07 38.64
C GLU A 176 -11.05 -5.70 37.68
N PHE A 177 -10.75 -4.86 36.67
CA PHE A 177 -11.73 -4.51 35.66
C PHE A 177 -12.11 -5.71 34.78
N ALA A 178 -11.15 -6.54 34.37
CA ALA A 178 -11.39 -7.74 33.59
C ALA A 178 -12.19 -8.80 34.36
N GLU A 179 -12.00 -8.92 35.67
CA GLU A 179 -12.83 -9.76 36.55
C GLU A 179 -14.27 -9.27 36.60
N TYR A 180 -14.48 -7.95 36.67
CA TYR A 180 -15.81 -7.37 36.54
C TYR A 180 -16.44 -7.75 35.19
N LEU A 181 -15.73 -7.57 34.07
CA LEU A 181 -16.24 -7.91 32.74
C LEU A 181 -16.65 -9.38 32.64
N LYS A 182 -15.86 -10.30 33.22
CA LYS A 182 -16.18 -11.73 33.29
C LYS A 182 -17.43 -12.00 34.13
N SER A 183 -17.54 -11.38 35.31
CA SER A 183 -18.69 -11.57 36.22
C SER A 183 -19.99 -10.98 35.65
N ALA A 184 -19.89 -9.97 34.79
CA ALA A 184 -20.99 -9.38 34.05
C ALA A 184 -21.29 -10.12 32.72
N GLU A 185 -20.65 -11.27 32.46
CA GLU A 185 -20.79 -12.07 31.23
C GLU A 185 -20.59 -11.28 29.93
N MET A 186 -19.79 -10.21 29.98
CA MET A 186 -19.48 -9.40 28.80
C MET A 186 -18.37 -10.06 27.97
N ARG A 187 -18.53 -10.04 26.65
CA ARG A 187 -17.46 -10.47 25.73
C ARG A 187 -16.42 -9.37 25.62
N PHE A 188 -15.16 -9.75 25.78
CA PHE A 188 -14.04 -8.86 25.56
C PHE A 188 -12.82 -9.62 25.05
N ASN A 189 -11.97 -8.91 24.31
CA ASN A 189 -10.66 -9.38 23.89
C ASN A 189 -9.58 -8.44 24.41
N GLY A 190 -8.44 -9.00 24.82
CA GLY A 190 -7.31 -8.25 25.35
C GLY A 190 -6.08 -8.36 24.47
N ASN A 191 -5.38 -7.25 24.31
CA ASN A 191 -4.08 -7.19 23.64
C ASN A 191 -3.09 -6.42 24.51
N GLN A 192 -1.81 -6.80 24.45
CA GLN A 192 -0.73 -6.09 25.12
C GLN A 192 0.36 -5.77 24.12
N ALA A 193 0.83 -4.53 24.12
CA ALA A 193 1.89 -4.10 23.23
C ALA A 193 2.81 -3.07 23.88
N VAL A 194 4.09 -3.14 23.53
CA VAL A 194 5.05 -2.07 23.79
C VAL A 194 5.14 -1.22 22.52
N ARG A 195 4.86 0.07 22.63
CA ARG A 195 4.82 1.01 21.49
C ARG A 195 5.65 2.25 21.79
N ALA A 196 6.43 2.67 20.81
CA ALA A 196 7.03 3.99 20.84
C ALA A 196 6.00 5.08 20.49
N ALA A 197 6.25 6.34 20.86
CA ALA A 197 5.34 7.45 20.61
C ALA A 197 4.93 7.58 19.13
N GLU A 198 5.88 7.39 18.21
CA GLU A 198 5.66 7.46 16.76
C GLU A 198 4.82 6.30 16.20
N GLN A 199 4.63 5.23 16.97
CA GLN A 199 3.79 4.08 16.60
C GLN A 199 2.34 4.22 17.09
N LEU A 200 2.04 5.27 17.87
CA LEU A 200 0.70 5.56 18.35
C LEU A 200 -0.06 6.43 17.33
N PRO A 201 -1.40 6.34 17.28
CA PRO A 201 -2.19 7.24 16.46
C PRO A 201 -1.96 8.70 16.90
N LEU A 202 -1.58 9.58 15.96
CA LEU A 202 -1.24 10.98 16.24
C LEU A 202 -2.37 11.73 16.97
N ALA A 203 -3.63 11.44 16.66
CA ALA A 203 -4.79 12.05 17.32
C ALA A 203 -4.91 11.69 18.81
N SER A 204 -4.39 10.53 19.22
CA SER A 204 -4.43 10.05 20.60
C SER A 204 -3.15 10.32 21.38
N LEU A 205 -2.04 10.59 20.70
CA LEU A 205 -0.73 10.72 21.32
C LEU A 205 -0.69 11.84 22.38
N ASP A 206 -1.31 12.98 22.12
CA ASP A 206 -1.33 14.10 23.08
C ASP A 206 -2.12 13.75 24.35
N ALA A 207 -3.11 12.86 24.26
CA ALA A 207 -3.84 12.34 25.42
C ALA A 207 -3.02 11.26 26.15
N ILE A 208 -2.44 10.30 25.42
CA ILE A 208 -1.63 9.21 25.98
C ILE A 208 -0.38 9.76 26.68
N SER A 209 0.28 10.77 26.11
CA SER A 209 1.51 11.34 26.69
C SER A 209 1.29 12.02 28.04
N LYS A 210 0.06 12.47 28.32
CA LYS A 210 -0.35 13.07 29.60
C LYS A 210 -0.75 12.04 30.65
N MET A 211 -0.95 10.77 30.26
CA MET A 211 -1.27 9.70 31.18
C MET A 211 -0.07 9.34 32.07
N LYS A 212 -0.40 8.98 33.31
CA LYS A 212 0.51 8.38 34.27
C LYS A 212 0.42 6.87 34.19
N ASP A 213 1.48 6.21 34.66
CA ASP A 213 1.49 4.76 34.75
C ASP A 213 0.37 4.32 35.73
N GLY A 214 -0.46 3.39 35.28
CA GLY A 214 -1.70 2.96 35.93
C GLY A 214 -2.98 3.62 35.40
N ASP A 215 -2.89 4.74 34.69
CA ASP A 215 -4.06 5.41 34.13
C ASP A 215 -4.70 4.59 33.01
N SER A 216 -6.00 4.84 32.78
CA SER A 216 -6.74 4.29 31.65
C SER A 216 -7.45 5.38 30.86
N MET A 217 -7.67 5.12 29.58
CA MET A 217 -8.57 5.89 28.74
C MET A 217 -9.59 4.97 28.08
N ILE A 218 -10.75 5.52 27.75
CA ILE A 218 -11.81 4.79 27.09
C ILE A 218 -12.26 5.51 25.83
N SER A 219 -12.39 4.77 24.74
CA SER A 219 -12.94 5.25 23.47
C SER A 219 -14.10 4.37 23.04
N GLN A 220 -15.05 4.97 22.32
CA GLN A 220 -16.16 4.24 21.74
C GLN A 220 -15.77 3.75 20.35
N ASN A 221 -16.21 2.54 20.01
CA ASN A 221 -16.09 1.99 18.68
C ASN A 221 -17.47 1.48 18.23
N PRO A 222 -17.69 1.19 16.93
CA PRO A 222 -19.01 0.76 16.43
C PRO A 222 -19.58 -0.50 17.12
N ASN A 223 -18.71 -1.34 17.69
CA ASN A 223 -19.09 -2.62 18.29
C ASN A 223 -19.08 -2.59 19.83
N GLY A 224 -18.82 -1.43 20.45
CA GLY A 224 -18.74 -1.27 21.90
C GLY A 224 -17.68 -0.27 22.37
N LEU A 225 -16.81 -0.69 23.29
CA LEU A 225 -15.83 0.18 23.94
C LEU A 225 -14.42 -0.39 23.81
N THR A 226 -13.44 0.49 23.63
CA THR A 226 -12.02 0.16 23.75
C THR A 226 -11.48 0.86 24.99
N VAL A 227 -10.88 0.09 25.89
CA VAL A 227 -10.19 0.62 27.07
C VAL A 227 -8.69 0.41 26.88
N LEU A 228 -7.92 1.48 26.97
CA LEU A 228 -6.47 1.45 26.92
C LEU A 228 -5.91 1.79 28.30
N PHE A 229 -5.18 0.86 28.89
CA PHE A 229 -4.42 1.05 30.12
C PHE A 229 -2.95 1.31 29.82
N LEU A 230 -2.38 2.33 30.46
CA LEU A 230 -0.96 2.56 30.48
C LEU A 230 -0.34 1.78 31.64
N VAL A 231 0.22 0.60 31.37
CA VAL A 231 0.84 -0.24 32.41
C VAL A 231 2.13 0.38 32.93
N GLY A 232 2.90 0.98 32.03
CA GLY A 232 4.17 1.59 32.37
C GLY A 232 4.72 2.41 31.21
N SER A 233 5.63 3.32 31.52
CA SER A 233 6.29 4.14 30.52
C SER A 233 7.77 4.35 30.80
N ARG A 234 8.56 4.51 29.76
CA ARG A 234 9.99 4.81 29.87
C ARG A 234 10.34 6.01 29.02
N SER A 235 10.93 7.04 29.63
CA SER A 235 11.45 8.20 28.89
C SER A 235 12.59 7.77 27.97
N GLN A 236 12.50 8.18 26.70
CA GLN A 236 13.50 7.93 25.67
C GLN A 236 13.49 9.09 24.66
N PRO A 237 13.96 10.28 25.09
CA PRO A 237 13.90 11.50 24.31
C PRO A 237 14.80 11.43 23.07
N VAL A 238 14.37 12.13 22.03
CA VAL A 238 15.12 12.30 20.78
C VAL A 238 15.33 13.79 20.56
N ASP A 239 16.58 14.18 20.38
CA ASP A 239 16.95 15.56 20.07
C ASP A 239 16.64 15.94 18.62
N GLU A 240 16.60 17.25 18.35
CA GLU A 240 16.24 17.80 17.05
C GLU A 240 17.16 17.32 15.93
N VAL A 241 18.46 17.19 16.20
CA VAL A 241 19.45 16.78 15.19
C VAL A 241 19.15 15.35 14.71
N ARG A 242 18.83 14.44 15.65
CA ARG A 242 18.41 13.07 15.31
C ARG A 242 17.01 13.00 14.70
N ALA A 243 16.10 13.89 15.07
CA ALA A 243 14.72 13.90 14.57
C ALA A 243 14.58 14.52 13.17
N ARG A 244 15.48 15.43 12.78
CA ARG A 244 15.37 16.26 11.57
C ARG A 244 15.05 15.47 10.28
N PRO A 245 15.74 14.36 9.94
CA PRO A 245 15.45 13.64 8.69
C PRO A 245 14.04 13.05 8.65
N ALA A 246 13.53 12.58 9.79
CA ALA A 246 12.19 12.04 9.89
C ALA A 246 11.12 13.13 9.80
N ILE A 247 11.36 14.29 10.44
CA ILE A 247 10.46 15.45 10.36
C ILE A 247 10.41 16.00 8.93
N GLU A 248 11.55 16.14 8.26
CA GLU A 248 11.61 16.60 6.87
C GLU A 248 10.79 15.68 5.95
N ALA A 249 11.00 14.36 6.05
CA ALA A 249 10.26 13.38 5.26
C ALA A 249 8.74 13.43 5.54
N PHE A 250 8.35 13.55 6.81
CA PHE A 250 6.95 13.66 7.21
C PHE A 250 6.28 14.91 6.63
N LEU A 251 6.87 16.09 6.84
CA LEU A 251 6.33 17.36 6.36
C LEU A 251 6.28 17.41 4.83
N LEU A 252 7.28 16.86 4.15
CA LEU A 252 7.27 16.76 2.69
C LEU A 252 6.11 15.87 2.20
N ASN A 253 5.94 14.69 2.80
CA ASN A 253 4.85 13.77 2.43
C ASN A 253 3.47 14.36 2.74
N GLN A 254 3.33 15.07 3.86
CA GLN A 254 2.11 15.78 4.23
C GLN A 254 1.76 16.83 3.16
N ARG A 255 2.71 17.69 2.78
CA ARG A 255 2.47 18.71 1.74
C ARG A 255 2.14 18.11 0.38
N LYS A 256 2.79 16.99 0.00
CA LYS A 256 2.45 16.26 -1.22
C LYS A 256 1.00 15.78 -1.20
N ALA A 257 0.57 15.17 -0.09
CA ALA A 257 -0.81 14.71 0.07
C ALA A 257 -1.81 15.88 0.01
N GLU A 258 -1.51 17.00 0.69
CA GLU A 258 -2.35 18.20 0.67
C GLU A 258 -2.43 18.84 -0.72
N ALA A 259 -1.32 18.90 -1.45
CA ALA A 259 -1.28 19.42 -2.83
C ALA A 259 -2.15 18.58 -3.77
N VAL A 260 -2.02 17.24 -3.71
CA VAL A 260 -2.86 16.32 -4.49
C VAL A 260 -4.33 16.47 -4.10
N GLN A 261 -4.65 16.53 -2.81
CA GLN A 261 -6.04 16.68 -2.35
C GLN A 261 -6.66 17.99 -2.86
N LYS A 262 -5.90 19.09 -2.79
CA LYS A 262 -6.34 20.40 -3.29
C LYS A 262 -6.54 20.40 -4.80
N ASP A 263 -5.61 19.79 -5.54
CA ASP A 263 -5.67 19.70 -7.00
C ASP A 263 -6.87 18.86 -7.46
N ILE A 264 -7.06 17.67 -6.88
CA ILE A 264 -8.23 16.82 -7.16
C ILE A 264 -9.54 17.54 -6.81
N LYS A 265 -9.57 18.28 -5.69
CA LYS A 265 -10.75 19.09 -5.35
C LYS A 265 -11.03 20.15 -6.42
N ALA A 266 -10.01 20.89 -6.87
CA ALA A 266 -10.16 21.88 -7.94
C ALA A 266 -10.61 21.25 -9.26
N LEU A 267 -10.10 20.05 -9.62
CA LEU A 267 -10.58 19.30 -10.78
C LEU A 267 -12.05 18.92 -10.64
N ARG A 268 -12.51 18.52 -9.44
CA ARG A 268 -13.93 18.23 -9.20
C ARG A 268 -14.81 19.48 -9.32
N ASP A 269 -14.35 20.60 -8.77
CA ASP A 269 -15.09 21.87 -8.78
C ASP A 269 -15.22 22.45 -10.20
N THR A 270 -14.27 22.14 -11.09
CA THR A 270 -14.25 22.59 -12.49
C THR A 270 -14.80 21.58 -13.49
N SER A 271 -15.08 20.35 -13.05
CA SER A 271 -15.59 19.28 -13.91
C SER A 271 -17.11 19.16 -13.83
N LYS A 272 -17.74 18.83 -14.95
CA LYS A 272 -19.14 18.42 -14.97
C LYS A 272 -19.25 16.99 -14.43
N ILE A 273 -19.77 16.83 -13.22
CA ILE A 273 -19.98 15.53 -12.58
C ILE A 273 -21.49 15.29 -12.43
N GLU A 274 -22.01 14.31 -13.16
CA GLU A 274 -23.41 13.87 -13.06
C GLU A 274 -23.46 12.46 -12.47
N TYR A 275 -24.20 12.30 -11.37
CA TYR A 275 -24.47 10.99 -10.79
C TYR A 275 -25.82 10.48 -11.31
N VAL A 276 -25.88 9.20 -11.67
CA VAL A 276 -27.04 8.61 -12.37
C VAL A 276 -27.53 7.33 -11.68
N GLY A 277 -28.81 7.02 -11.88
CA GLY A 277 -29.46 5.83 -11.32
C GLY A 277 -29.45 5.82 -9.79
N LYS A 278 -29.19 4.66 -9.19
CA LYS A 278 -29.12 4.48 -7.72
C LYS A 278 -28.00 5.27 -7.02
N PHE A 279 -27.15 5.96 -7.77
CA PHE A 279 -26.06 6.78 -7.25
C PHE A 279 -26.38 8.29 -7.30
N ALA A 280 -27.53 8.68 -7.88
CA ALA A 280 -28.00 10.06 -7.90
C ALA A 280 -28.55 10.51 -6.54
N GLU A 281 -29.01 9.56 -5.71
CA GLU A 281 -29.37 9.84 -4.33
C GLU A 281 -28.09 10.10 -3.53
N PRO A 282 -28.01 11.21 -2.76
CA PRO A 282 -26.88 11.43 -1.88
C PRO A 282 -26.79 10.24 -0.92
N ALA A 283 -25.61 9.63 -0.82
CA ALA A 283 -25.38 8.58 0.15
C ALA A 283 -25.85 9.10 1.52
N PRO A 284 -26.69 8.36 2.27
CA PRO A 284 -27.06 8.76 3.62
C PRO A 284 -25.75 9.05 4.37
N ALA A 285 -25.69 10.21 5.03
CA ALA A 285 -24.49 10.72 5.65
C ALA A 285 -23.95 9.72 6.68
N ALA A 286 -23.11 8.80 6.22
CA ALA A 286 -22.32 7.95 7.07
C ALA A 286 -21.34 8.89 7.77
N ALA A 287 -21.49 8.98 9.09
CA ALA A 287 -20.62 9.72 9.98
C ALA A 287 -19.16 9.56 9.54
N ALA A 288 -18.48 10.71 9.40
CA ALA A 288 -17.11 10.87 8.96
C ALA A 288 -16.22 9.64 9.27
N ALA A 289 -16.04 8.79 8.25
CA ALA A 289 -14.93 7.86 8.24
C ALA A 289 -13.66 8.71 8.15
N THR A 290 -12.85 8.66 9.20
CA THR A 290 -11.48 9.18 9.19
C THR A 290 -10.75 8.64 7.96
N PRO A 291 -9.84 9.42 7.36
CA PRO A 291 -9.09 8.94 6.20
C PRO A 291 -8.21 7.78 6.66
N THR A 292 -8.62 6.55 6.36
CA THR A 292 -7.77 5.38 6.45
C THR A 292 -6.61 5.59 5.50
N THR A 293 -5.41 5.71 6.08
CA THR A 293 -4.13 5.53 5.39
C THR A 293 -4.25 4.29 4.50
N PRO A 294 -3.90 4.35 3.20
CA PRO A 294 -3.93 3.16 2.36
C PRO A 294 -2.95 2.14 2.94
N ALA A 295 -3.49 1.01 3.42
CA ALA A 295 -2.69 -0.13 3.80
C ALA A 295 -1.86 -0.59 2.58
N PRO A 296 -0.59 -0.97 2.75
CA PRO A 296 0.18 -1.54 1.65
C PRO A 296 -0.49 -2.85 1.24
N LEU A 297 -0.89 -2.94 -0.02
CA LEU A 297 -1.38 -4.18 -0.63
C LEU A 297 -0.23 -5.19 -0.62
N ALA A 298 -0.26 -6.11 0.35
CA ALA A 298 0.45 -7.37 0.23
C ALA A 298 -0.16 -8.15 -0.96
N PRO A 299 0.67 -8.80 -1.80
CA PRO A 299 0.17 -9.53 -2.95
C PRO A 299 -0.68 -10.71 -2.48
N ALA A 300 -1.91 -10.79 -3.00
CA ALA A 300 -2.78 -11.94 -2.83
C ALA A 300 -2.11 -13.17 -3.45
N ALA A 301 -1.60 -14.06 -2.59
CA ALA A 301 -1.27 -15.41 -2.99
C ALA A 301 -2.56 -16.10 -3.42
N SER A 302 -2.58 -16.58 -4.67
CA SER A 302 -3.67 -17.36 -5.22
C SER A 302 -3.66 -18.75 -4.58
N GLU A 303 -4.57 -19.00 -3.65
CA GLU A 303 -4.91 -20.37 -3.26
C GLU A 303 -5.96 -20.91 -4.22
N VAL A 304 -5.53 -21.85 -5.05
CA VAL A 304 -6.38 -22.68 -5.91
C VAL A 304 -6.96 -23.79 -5.03
N PRO A 305 -8.28 -24.04 -5.01
CA PRO A 305 -8.84 -25.13 -4.21
C PRO A 305 -8.60 -26.46 -4.92
N VAL A 306 -7.68 -27.27 -4.40
CA VAL A 306 -7.55 -28.67 -4.85
C VAL A 306 -8.45 -29.54 -3.99
N SER A 307 -9.53 -30.00 -4.60
CA SER A 307 -10.41 -31.03 -4.10
C SER A 307 -9.63 -32.34 -3.91
N THR A 308 -9.58 -32.85 -2.67
CA THR A 308 -9.36 -34.28 -2.40
C THR A 308 -10.32 -34.73 -1.31
N ALA A 309 -11.12 -35.74 -1.63
CA ALA A 309 -12.05 -36.41 -0.74
C ALA A 309 -11.29 -37.20 0.36
N PRO A 310 -11.94 -37.50 1.50
CA PRO A 310 -11.27 -38.01 2.68
C PRO A 310 -11.02 -39.52 2.58
N VAL A 311 -9.79 -39.94 2.87
CA VAL A 311 -9.47 -41.34 3.21
C VAL A 311 -9.48 -41.45 4.74
N ALA A 312 -10.23 -42.42 5.24
CA ALA A 312 -10.41 -42.73 6.66
C ALA A 312 -9.07 -43.05 7.38
N PRO A 313 -8.94 -42.74 8.69
CA PRO A 313 -7.84 -43.24 9.49
C PRO A 313 -8.18 -44.57 10.14
N ALA A 314 -7.22 -45.50 10.14
CA ALA A 314 -7.19 -46.67 11.02
C ALA A 314 -5.85 -46.68 11.78
N PRO A 315 -5.79 -47.30 12.98
CA PRO A 315 -5.15 -46.70 14.15
C PRO A 315 -3.83 -47.37 14.55
N ALA A 316 -3.02 -46.67 15.36
CA ALA A 316 -2.35 -47.18 16.57
C ALA A 316 -1.20 -46.25 17.00
N ALA A 317 -1.26 -45.77 18.25
CA ALA A 317 -0.21 -45.88 19.27
C ALA A 317 -0.37 -44.78 20.34
N SER A 318 -1.12 -45.13 21.37
CA SER A 318 -0.78 -45.01 22.80
C SER A 318 -0.09 -43.74 23.31
N GLY A 319 -0.90 -42.94 24.03
CA GLY A 319 -0.67 -42.44 25.40
C GLY A 319 0.75 -42.08 25.83
N LEU A 320 0.96 -40.78 26.07
CA LEU A 320 2.01 -40.29 26.94
C LEU A 320 1.42 -40.05 28.34
N ASP A 321 1.75 -40.94 29.26
CA ASP A 321 1.33 -40.87 30.65
C ASP A 321 2.18 -39.88 31.48
N PRO A 322 1.58 -39.17 32.47
CA PRO A 322 2.25 -38.17 33.30
C PRO A 322 3.30 -38.74 34.29
N ALA A 323 3.51 -40.05 34.32
CA ALA A 323 4.54 -40.69 35.14
C ALA A 323 5.94 -40.69 34.51
N SER A 324 6.06 -40.30 33.23
CA SER A 324 7.35 -40.27 32.50
C SER A 324 8.11 -38.95 32.66
N ILE A 325 7.50 -37.93 33.27
CA ILE A 325 8.10 -36.59 33.45
C ILE A 325 8.87 -36.48 34.79
N SER A 326 8.58 -37.32 35.78
CA SER A 326 9.18 -37.22 37.13
C SER A 326 10.49 -38.00 37.33
N LYS A 327 11.03 -38.67 36.31
CA LYS A 327 12.30 -39.43 36.40
C LYS A 327 13.49 -38.78 35.69
N GLY A 328 13.32 -37.58 35.12
CA GLY A 328 14.34 -36.90 34.32
C GLY A 328 15.19 -35.83 35.05
N MET A 329 14.87 -35.47 36.28
CA MET A 329 15.62 -34.45 37.03
C MET A 329 16.22 -35.03 38.31
N GLY A 330 17.35 -35.72 38.15
CA GLY A 330 18.20 -36.15 39.25
C GLY A 330 18.93 -34.96 39.88
N LEU A 331 18.30 -34.28 40.83
CA LEU A 331 18.96 -33.41 41.79
C LEU A 331 18.61 -33.89 43.20
N LYS A 332 19.67 -34.28 43.92
CA LYS A 332 19.70 -34.39 45.38
C LYS A 332 19.54 -33.01 46.01
#